data_AF-X0RY47-F1
#
_entry.id   AF-X0RY47-F1
#
_cell.length_a   1.000
_cell.length_b   1.000
_cell.length_c   1.000
_cell.angle_alpha   90.00
_cell.angle_beta   90.00
_cell.angle_gamma   90.00
#
_symmetry.space_group_name_H-M   'P 1'
#
loop_
_entity.id
_entity.type
_entity.pdbx_description
1 polymer ?
#
loop_
_entity_poly.entity_id
_entity_poly.type
_entity_poly.pdbx_seq_one_letter_code
_entity_poly.pdbx_strand_id
1 'polypeptide(L)'
;MPDKPTDEEKVLALSAKDAHVLIVMINSEGWKVIKRMYFDVSIKKIRKYLDDTKNTDMHIIQGKRELINWIQKLLDDIKLTIDIGLANEKELAERVKLRKIRGE
;
A
#
# COMPACT_ATOMS: atom_id res chain seq x y z
N MET A 1 7.91 36.42 9.03
CA MET A 1 7.97 35.61 7.79
C MET A 1 7.15 34.36 8.06
N PRO A 2 6.44 33.74 7.09
CA PRO A 2 5.85 32.45 7.39
C PRO A 2 7.00 31.48 7.66
N ASP A 3 7.08 30.95 8.88
CA ASP A 3 8.17 30.08 9.28
C ASP A 3 8.22 28.85 8.37
N LYS A 4 9.40 28.62 7.80
CA LYS A 4 9.62 27.53 6.84
C LYS A 4 9.35 26.18 7.52
N PRO A 5 8.80 25.19 6.79
CA PRO A 5 8.61 23.84 7.33
C PRO A 5 9.94 23.23 7.77
N THR A 6 9.93 22.49 8.88
CA THR A 6 11.09 21.70 9.31
C THR A 6 11.33 20.53 8.35
N ASP A 7 12.51 19.92 8.40
CA ASP A 7 12.81 18.76 7.55
C ASP A 7 11.92 17.55 7.92
N GLU A 8 11.59 17.37 9.20
CA GLU A 8 10.61 16.37 9.62
C GLU A 8 9.22 16.62 9.02
N GLU A 9 8.75 17.86 9.02
CA GLU A 9 7.45 18.21 8.43
C GLU A 9 7.41 17.99 6.92
N LYS A 10 8.54 18.21 6.22
CA LYS A 10 8.66 17.87 4.80
C LYS A 10 8.55 16.37 4.57
N VAL A 11 9.16 15.54 5.43
CA VAL A 11 9.06 14.08 5.35
C VAL A 11 7.63 13.61 5.60
N LEU A 12 6.96 14.15 6.63
CA LEU A 12 5.54 13.85 6.90
C LEU A 12 4.65 14.24 5.71
N ALA A 13 4.87 15.43 5.13
CA ALA A 13 4.12 15.91 3.96
C ALA A 13 4.36 15.04 2.72
N LEU A 14 5.59 14.59 2.49
CA LEU A 14 5.92 13.67 1.39
C LEU A 14 5.21 12.32 1.58
N SER A 15 5.26 11.76 2.79
CA SER A 15 4.57 10.50 3.11
C SER A 15 3.06 10.60 2.91
N ALA A 16 2.43 11.72 3.33
CA ALA A 16 1.02 11.98 3.08
C ALA A 16 0.71 12.07 1.58
N LYS A 17 1.55 12.79 0.81
CA LYS A 17 1.40 12.90 -0.64
C LYS A 17 1.45 11.53 -1.32
N ASP A 18 2.40 10.67 -0.95
CA ASP A 18 2.54 9.33 -1.52
C ASP A 18 1.32 8.46 -1.22
N ALA A 19 0.76 8.55 -0.01
CA ALA A 19 -0.50 7.88 0.33
C ALA A 19 -1.66 8.35 -0.56
N HIS A 20 -1.80 9.66 -0.79
CA HIS A 20 -2.84 10.19 -1.68
C HIS A 20 -2.66 9.73 -3.14
N VAL A 21 -1.42 9.64 -3.63
CA VAL A 21 -1.14 9.07 -4.95
C VAL A 21 -1.58 7.61 -5.03
N LEU A 22 -1.27 6.80 -4.00
CA LEU A 22 -1.69 5.41 -3.94
C LEU A 22 -3.21 5.27 -3.82
N ILE A 23 -3.89 6.13 -3.06
CA ILE A 23 -5.36 6.17 -2.99
C ILE A 23 -5.96 6.43 -4.38
N VAL A 24 -5.44 7.40 -5.12
CA VAL A 24 -5.89 7.67 -6.50
C VAL A 24 -5.64 6.45 -7.39
N MET A 25 -4.46 5.86 -7.30
CA MET A 25 -4.09 4.67 -8.06
C MET A 25 -5.08 3.53 -7.79
N ILE A 26 -5.32 3.16 -6.53
CA ILE A 26 -6.17 2.00 -6.19
C ILE A 26 -7.64 2.20 -6.58
N ASN A 27 -8.10 3.46 -6.68
CA ASN A 27 -9.46 3.80 -7.08
C ASN A 27 -9.63 3.96 -8.59
N SER A 28 -8.53 3.97 -9.36
CA SER A 28 -8.57 4.05 -10.81
C SER A 28 -9.18 2.80 -11.46
N GLU A 29 -9.81 2.96 -12.63
CA GLU A 29 -10.34 1.82 -13.39
C GLU A 29 -9.23 0.86 -13.84
N GLY A 30 -8.06 1.39 -14.19
CA GLY A 30 -6.89 0.58 -14.53
C GLY A 30 -6.48 -0.35 -13.39
N TRP A 31 -6.42 0.14 -12.17
CA TRP A 31 -6.11 -0.70 -11.02
C TRP A 31 -7.19 -1.74 -10.72
N LYS A 32 -8.48 -1.36 -10.82
CA LYS A 32 -9.58 -2.31 -10.64
C LYS A 32 -9.49 -3.48 -11.62
N VAL A 33 -9.12 -3.20 -12.88
CA VAL A 33 -8.84 -4.22 -13.89
C VAL A 33 -7.63 -5.06 -13.51
N ILE A 34 -6.49 -4.46 -13.15
CA ILE A 34 -5.28 -5.19 -12.72
C ILE A 34 -5.60 -6.12 -11.54
N LYS A 35 -6.24 -5.59 -10.49
CA LYS A 35 -6.58 -6.35 -9.30
C LYS A 35 -7.53 -7.51 -9.63
N ARG A 36 -8.65 -7.24 -10.30
CA ARG A 36 -9.67 -8.27 -10.56
C ARG A 36 -9.21 -9.30 -11.59
N MET A 37 -8.66 -8.85 -12.71
CA MET A 37 -8.35 -9.72 -13.85
C MET A 37 -7.00 -10.41 -13.72
N TYR A 38 -6.03 -9.82 -13.02
CA TYR A 38 -4.70 -10.40 -12.88
C TYR A 38 -4.47 -10.97 -11.49
N PHE A 39 -4.56 -10.18 -10.42
CA PHE A 39 -4.24 -10.68 -9.07
C PHE A 39 -5.28 -11.69 -8.56
N ASP A 40 -6.56 -11.32 -8.55
CA ASP A 40 -7.61 -12.18 -7.98
C ASP A 40 -7.76 -13.48 -8.81
N VAL A 41 -7.68 -13.40 -10.15
CA VAL A 41 -7.69 -14.57 -11.03
C VAL A 41 -6.45 -15.44 -10.84
N SER A 42 -5.26 -14.85 -10.73
CA SER A 42 -4.03 -15.62 -10.52
C SER A 42 -4.07 -16.35 -9.18
N ILE A 43 -4.45 -15.67 -8.10
CA ILE A 43 -4.62 -16.29 -6.78
C ILE A 43 -5.63 -17.45 -6.87
N LYS A 44 -6.77 -17.24 -7.53
CA LYS A 44 -7.79 -18.30 -7.69
C LYS A 44 -7.23 -19.51 -8.46
N LYS A 45 -6.51 -19.30 -9.56
CA LYS A 45 -5.89 -20.38 -10.35
C LYS A 45 -4.83 -21.11 -9.54
N ILE A 46 -4.02 -20.38 -8.78
CA ILE A 46 -2.98 -20.98 -7.94
C ILE A 46 -3.59 -21.81 -6.81
N ARG A 47 -4.60 -21.29 -6.09
CA ARG A 47 -5.31 -22.05 -5.06
C ARG A 47 -5.89 -23.34 -5.62
N LYS A 48 -6.59 -23.27 -6.76
CA LYS A 48 -7.12 -24.46 -7.43
C LYS A 48 -6.03 -25.50 -7.75
N TYR A 49 -4.84 -25.04 -8.17
CA TYR A 49 -3.70 -25.94 -8.41
C TYR A 49 -3.20 -26.57 -7.11
N LEU A 50 -3.04 -25.78 -6.05
CA LEU A 50 -2.56 -26.27 -4.74
C LEU A 50 -3.54 -27.20 -4.03
N ASP A 51 -4.84 -27.03 -4.27
CA ASP A 51 -5.90 -27.86 -3.68
C ASP A 51 -6.12 -29.19 -4.44
N ASP A 52 -5.63 -29.32 -5.67
CA ASP A 52 -5.74 -30.54 -6.47
C ASP A 52 -4.65 -31.54 -6.07
N THR A 53 -5.08 -32.63 -5.42
CA THR A 53 -4.21 -33.69 -4.89
C THR A 53 -3.47 -34.47 -5.97
N LYS A 54 -3.82 -34.30 -7.25
CA LYS A 54 -3.07 -34.87 -8.38
C LYS A 54 -1.79 -34.10 -8.67
N ASN A 55 -1.67 -32.86 -8.20
CA ASN A 55 -0.45 -32.08 -8.35
C ASN A 55 0.55 -32.50 -7.27
N THR A 56 1.62 -33.18 -7.68
CA THR A 56 2.62 -33.75 -6.77
C THR A 56 4.02 -33.15 -6.95
N ASP A 57 4.22 -32.31 -7.97
CA ASP A 57 5.49 -31.63 -8.20
C ASP A 57 5.73 -30.57 -7.13
N MET A 58 6.65 -30.88 -6.21
CA MET A 58 6.98 -30.03 -5.07
C MET A 58 7.61 -28.70 -5.47
N HIS A 59 8.37 -28.64 -6.56
CA HIS A 59 8.97 -27.39 -7.03
C HIS A 59 7.90 -26.45 -7.58
N ILE A 60 6.94 -26.99 -8.35
CA ILE A 60 5.81 -26.19 -8.83
C ILE A 60 4.96 -25.73 -7.64
N ILE A 61 4.65 -26.61 -6.68
CA ILE A 61 3.89 -26.25 -5.47
C ILE A 61 4.56 -25.11 -4.70
N GLN A 62 5.88 -25.17 -4.49
CA GLN A 62 6.63 -24.10 -3.82
C GLN A 62 6.56 -22.79 -4.60
N GLY A 63 6.86 -22.80 -5.90
CA GLY A 63 6.80 -21.59 -6.73
C GLY A 63 5.41 -20.95 -6.77
N LYS A 64 4.35 -21.78 -6.72
CA LYS A 64 2.96 -21.31 -6.59
C LYS A 64 2.69 -20.62 -5.25
N ARG A 65 3.18 -21.16 -4.14
CA ARG A 65 3.06 -20.55 -2.80
C ARG A 65 3.81 -19.22 -2.74
N GLU A 66 5.04 -19.17 -3.24
CA GLU A 66 5.83 -17.94 -3.29
C GLU A 66 5.15 -16.84 -4.11
N LEU A 67 4.56 -17.20 -5.26
CA LEU A 67 3.82 -16.25 -6.08
C LEU A 67 2.58 -15.69 -5.36
N ILE A 68 1.83 -16.52 -4.62
CA ILE A 68 0.71 -16.03 -3.79
C ILE A 68 1.23 -15.05 -2.74
N ASN A 69 2.30 -15.42 -2.02
CA ASN A 69 2.86 -14.59 -0.96
C ASN A 69 3.35 -13.25 -1.51
N TRP A 70 3.98 -13.24 -2.69
CA TRP A 70 4.43 -12.02 -3.34
C TRP A 70 3.25 -11.10 -3.70
N ILE A 71 2.18 -11.63 -4.29
CA ILE A 71 0.98 -10.84 -4.63
C ILE A 71 0.36 -10.25 -3.36
N GLN A 72 0.21 -11.06 -2.30
CA GLN A 72 -0.36 -10.60 -1.04
C GLN A 72 0.49 -9.50 -0.41
N LYS A 73 1.80 -9.71 -0.33
CA LYS A 73 2.75 -8.72 0.20
C LYS A 73 2.68 -7.39 -0.53
N LEU A 74 2.61 -7.41 -1.87
CA LEU A 74 2.47 -6.18 -2.65
C LEU A 74 1.19 -5.41 -2.28
N LEU A 75 0.06 -6.11 -2.15
CA LEU A 75 -1.22 -5.48 -1.80
C LEU A 75 -1.21 -4.95 -0.36
N ASP A 76 -0.57 -5.67 0.55
CA ASP A 76 -0.43 -5.28 1.95
C ASP A 76 0.51 -4.07 2.09
N ASP A 77 1.62 -4.03 1.36
CA ASP A 77 2.57 -2.90 1.35
C ASP A 77 1.90 -1.61 0.85
N ILE A 78 1.05 -1.70 -0.19
CA ILE A 78 0.25 -0.55 -0.67
C ILE A 78 -0.68 -0.06 0.43
N LYS A 79 -1.40 -0.96 1.09
CA LYS A 79 -2.32 -0.61 2.17
C LYS A 79 -1.58 0.02 3.35
N LEU A 80 -0.48 -0.59 3.78
CA LEU A 80 0.33 -0.09 4.88
C LEU A 80 0.89 1.31 4.59
N THR A 81 1.35 1.54 3.36
CA THR A 81 1.86 2.86 2.94
C THR A 81 0.76 3.92 3.01
N ILE A 82 -0.46 3.58 2.60
CA ILE A 82 -1.62 4.48 2.73
C ILE A 82 -1.91 4.77 4.20
N ASP A 83 -2.00 3.74 5.03
CA ASP A 83 -2.32 3.88 6.46
C ASP A 83 -1.28 4.76 7.20
N ILE A 84 0.01 4.55 6.91
CA ILE A 84 1.11 5.37 7.46
C ILE A 84 1.02 6.81 6.96
N GLY A 85 0.85 7.04 5.66
CA GLY A 85 0.80 8.40 5.13
C GLY A 85 -0.40 9.20 5.64
N LEU A 86 -1.56 8.57 5.83
CA LEU A 86 -2.73 9.21 6.45
C LEU A 86 -2.52 9.51 7.94
N ALA A 87 -1.78 8.68 8.66
CA ALA A 87 -1.38 8.97 10.04
C ALA A 87 -0.42 10.16 10.10
N ASN A 88 0.57 10.20 9.19
CA ASN A 88 1.53 11.30 9.08
C ASN A 88 0.86 12.64 8.70
N GLU A 89 -0.19 12.60 7.87
CA GLU A 89 -1.00 13.78 7.56
C GLU A 89 -1.69 14.35 8.80
N LYS A 90 -2.27 13.48 9.65
CA LYS A 90 -2.90 13.90 10.92
C LYS A 90 -1.87 14.51 11.86
N GLU A 91 -0.72 13.87 12.01
CA GLU A 91 0.37 14.39 12.83
C GLU A 91 0.84 15.77 12.36
N LEU A 92 1.02 15.95 11.04
CA LEU A 92 1.41 17.23 10.47
C LEU A 92 0.37 18.33 10.78
N ALA A 93 -0.93 18.02 10.65
CA ALA A 93 -2.00 18.95 10.96
C ALA A 93 -1.99 19.36 12.45
N GLU A 94 -1.71 18.43 13.36
CA GLU A 94 -1.57 18.71 14.80
C GLU A 94 -0.35 19.59 15.09
N ARG A 95 0.81 19.30 14.48
CA ARG A 95 2.03 20.12 14.61
C ARG A 95 1.80 21.56 14.13
N VAL A 96 1.17 21.74 12.97
CA VAL A 96 0.83 23.06 12.42
C VAL A 96 -0.16 23.79 13.33
N LYS A 97 -1.15 23.09 13.90
CA LYS A 97 -2.11 23.69 14.85
C LYS A 97 -1.42 24.15 16.13
N LEU A 98 -0.52 23.34 16.70
CA LEU A 98 0.23 23.69 17.90
C LEU A 98 1.14 24.90 17.67
N ARG A 99 1.80 24.98 16.50
CA ARG A 99 2.64 26.12 16.14
C ARG A 99 1.85 27.43 16.11
N LYS A 100 0.69 27.42 15.45
CA LYS A 100 -0.25 28.55 15.42
C LYS A 100 -0.70 29.00 16.81
N ILE A 101 -0.91 28.07 17.74
CA ILE A 101 -1.28 28.39 19.14
C ILE A 101 -0.10 29.03 19.89
N ARG A 102 1.14 28.60 19.60
CA ARG A 102 2.36 29.11 20.23
C ARG A 102 2.82 30.47 19.68
N GLY A 103 2.24 30.95 18.59
CA GLY A 103 2.64 32.21 17.94
C GLY A 103 3.97 32.11 17.20
N GLU A 104 4.40 30.87 16.94
CA GLU A 104 5.46 30.49 15.99
C GLU A 104 4.86 30.38 14.57
#